data_AF-A0A957HNF6-F1
#
_entry.id   AF-A0A957HNF6-F1
#
_cell.length_a   1.000
_cell.length_b   1.000
_cell.length_c   1.000
_cell.angle_alpha   90.00
_cell.angle_beta   90.00
_cell.angle_gamma   90.00
#
_symmetry.space_group_name_H-M   'P 1'
#
loop_
_entity.id
_entity.type
_entity.pdbx_description
1 polymer ?
#
loop_
_entity_poly.entity_id
_entity_poly.type
_entity_poly.pdbx_seq_one_letter_code
_entity_poly.pdbx_strand_id
1 'polypeptide(L)'
;MKKTAECQRLIDYHNRKSNWKGWGPYLSERAWGTVREDYSAYGNAWGYFPHDHARSRAYRWNEDGLAGISDRNQYLCFALALWNGRDPILKERLFG
;
A
#
# COMPACT_ATOMS: atom_id res chain seq x y z
N MET A 1 1.73 -32.75 19.65
CA MET A 1 1.34 -32.13 18.36
C MET A 1 2.61 -31.70 17.63
N LYS A 2 2.81 -32.09 16.37
CA LYS A 2 4.03 -31.80 15.61
C LYS A 2 4.12 -30.28 15.39
N LYS A 3 5.20 -29.62 15.81
CA LYS A 3 5.38 -28.19 15.54
C LYS A 3 5.58 -28.01 14.04
N THR A 4 4.71 -27.22 13.39
CA THR A 4 4.86 -26.86 11.99
C THR A 4 5.99 -25.85 11.82
N ALA A 5 6.52 -25.71 10.60
CA ALA A 5 7.51 -24.68 10.28
C ALA A 5 7.01 -23.26 10.66
N GLU A 6 5.71 -23.00 10.46
CA GLU A 6 5.08 -21.73 10.83
C GLU A 6 5.06 -21.51 12.35
N CYS A 7 4.70 -22.54 13.14
CA CYS A 7 4.76 -22.44 14.59
C CYS A 7 6.17 -22.09 15.08
N GLN A 8 7.20 -22.70 14.48
CA GLN A 8 8.59 -22.40 14.83
C GLN A 8 8.95 -20.95 14.48
N ARG A 9 8.57 -20.49 13.28
CA ARG A 9 8.80 -19.13 12.79
C ARG A 9 8.14 -18.05 13.66
N LEU A 10 6.95 -18.34 14.21
CA LEU A 10 6.27 -17.47 15.17
C LEU A 10 6.96 -17.46 16.54
N ILE A 11 7.38 -18.64 17.04
CA ILE A 11 8.13 -18.75 18.29
C ILE A 11 9.45 -17.98 18.21
N ASP A 12 10.17 -18.07 17.10
CA ASP A 12 11.45 -17.36 16.89
C ASP A 12 11.25 -15.83 16.83
N TYR A 13 10.12 -15.36 16.30
CA TYR A 13 9.74 -13.96 16.38
C TYR A 13 9.45 -13.51 17.82
N HIS A 14 8.63 -14.27 18.56
CA HIS A 14 8.29 -13.95 19.95
C HIS A 14 9.52 -13.94 20.87
N ASN A 15 10.45 -14.88 20.65
CA ASN A 15 11.71 -14.96 21.38
C ASN A 15 12.79 -13.98 20.88
N ARG A 16 12.43 -13.06 19.97
CA ARG A 16 13.33 -12.05 19.38
C ARG A 16 14.59 -12.64 18.71
N LYS A 17 14.51 -13.87 18.21
CA LYS A 17 15.61 -14.51 17.44
C LYS A 17 15.61 -14.08 15.98
N SER A 18 14.44 -13.76 15.42
CA SER A 18 14.30 -13.24 14.06
C SER A 18 13.18 -12.19 14.00
N ASN A 19 13.35 -11.14 13.20
CA ASN A 19 12.37 -10.05 13.07
C ASN A 19 11.81 -9.97 11.64
N TRP A 20 11.33 -11.10 11.12
CA TRP A 20 10.82 -11.18 9.75
C TRP A 20 9.55 -10.34 9.51
N LYS A 21 8.82 -9.95 10.57
CA LYS A 21 7.69 -8.99 10.49
C LYS A 21 8.13 -7.53 10.35
N GLY A 22 9.44 -7.27 10.24
CA GLY A 22 9.96 -5.93 9.99
C GLY A 22 9.58 -5.39 8.62
N TRP A 23 9.40 -6.28 7.64
CA TRP A 23 9.00 -5.97 6.27
C TRP A 23 7.85 -6.89 5.85
N GLY A 24 6.89 -6.36 5.11
CA GLY A 24 5.77 -7.16 4.64
C GLY A 24 4.82 -6.37 3.74
N PRO A 25 3.73 -7.02 3.30
CA PRO A 25 2.69 -6.39 2.49
C PRO A 25 1.78 -5.53 3.38
N TYR A 26 2.35 -4.48 3.97
CA TYR A 26 1.63 -3.56 4.84
C TYR A 26 1.15 -2.31 4.07
N LEU A 27 1.57 -2.14 2.81
CA LEU A 27 1.14 -1.07 1.93
C LEU A 27 -0.25 -1.37 1.34
N SER A 28 -1.11 -0.36 1.29
CA SER A 28 -2.45 -0.47 0.69
C SER A 28 -2.39 -0.25 -0.83
N GLU A 29 -3.33 -0.85 -1.57
CA GLU A 29 -3.32 -0.88 -3.05
C GLU A 29 -4.37 0.04 -3.72
N ARG A 30 -5.18 0.76 -2.93
CA ARG A 30 -6.25 1.62 -3.47
C ARG A 30 -6.51 2.86 -2.62
N ALA A 31 -6.08 4.01 -3.12
CA ALA A 31 -6.28 5.28 -2.40
C ALA A 31 -7.09 6.37 -3.16
N TRP A 32 -7.46 6.16 -4.43
CA TRP A 32 -8.29 7.11 -5.21
C TRP A 32 -9.80 7.03 -4.94
N GLY A 33 -10.47 8.19 -4.88
CA GLY A 33 -11.93 8.31 -4.74
C GLY A 33 -12.43 7.85 -3.38
N THR A 34 -11.59 7.92 -2.34
CA THR A 34 -11.91 7.41 -1.01
C THR A 34 -12.59 8.47 -0.15
N VAL A 35 -13.60 8.08 0.62
CA VAL A 35 -14.32 8.97 1.54
C VAL A 35 -13.39 9.58 2.60
N ARG A 36 -12.32 8.88 2.97
CA ARG A 36 -11.34 9.38 3.96
C ARG A 36 -10.47 10.52 3.42
N GLU A 37 -10.33 10.63 2.10
CA GLU A 37 -9.58 11.70 1.43
C GLU A 37 -10.51 12.78 0.84
N ASP A 38 -11.80 12.69 1.12
CA ASP A 38 -12.78 13.69 0.71
C ASP A 38 -12.83 14.83 1.71
N TYR A 39 -12.32 15.98 1.30
CA TYR A 39 -12.42 17.24 2.04
C TYR A 39 -13.33 18.24 1.33
N SER A 40 -14.20 17.79 0.43
CA SER A 40 -15.19 18.66 -0.20
C SER A 40 -16.31 19.05 0.77
N ALA A 41 -16.93 20.20 0.52
CA ALA A 41 -18.01 20.71 1.34
C ALA A 41 -19.29 19.85 1.30
N TYR A 42 -19.47 19.02 0.27
CA TYR A 42 -20.72 18.30 0.00
C TYR A 42 -20.55 16.78 -0.18
N GLY A 43 -19.38 16.20 0.14
CA GLY A 43 -19.18 14.75 0.04
C GLY A 43 -19.00 14.22 -1.40
N ASN A 44 -18.35 14.99 -2.27
CA ASN A 44 -17.99 14.59 -3.62
C ASN A 44 -16.54 14.06 -3.71
N ALA A 45 -16.30 12.86 -3.19
CA ALA A 45 -14.97 12.25 -3.13
C ALA A 45 -14.28 12.12 -4.51
N TRP A 46 -15.02 11.72 -5.54
CA TRP A 46 -14.49 11.51 -6.89
C TRP A 46 -14.17 12.82 -7.62
N GLY A 47 -14.97 13.87 -7.38
CA GLY A 47 -14.71 15.20 -7.94
C GLY A 47 -13.63 15.97 -7.17
N TYR A 48 -13.56 15.81 -5.85
CA TYR A 48 -12.55 16.44 -5.00
C TYR A 48 -11.17 15.84 -5.21
N PHE A 49 -11.12 14.52 -5.35
CA PHE A 49 -9.89 13.77 -5.56
C PHE A 49 -10.00 12.91 -6.83
N PRO A 50 -9.80 13.50 -8.02
CA PRO A 50 -9.85 12.79 -9.29
C PRO A 50 -8.63 11.89 -9.49
N HIS A 51 -8.72 10.98 -10.46
CA HIS A 51 -7.69 9.99 -10.74
C HIS A 51 -6.32 10.63 -11.02
N ASP A 52 -6.33 11.75 -11.76
CA ASP A 52 -5.08 12.44 -12.10
C ASP A 52 -4.36 12.99 -10.88
N HIS A 53 -5.07 13.33 -9.80
CA HIS A 53 -4.42 13.73 -8.56
C HIS A 53 -3.85 12.52 -7.82
N ALA A 54 -4.40 11.32 -8.00
CA ALA A 54 -3.96 10.12 -7.31
C ALA A 54 -2.53 9.70 -7.67
N ARG A 55 -1.96 10.20 -8.77
CA ARG A 55 -0.56 9.94 -9.14
C ARG A 55 0.43 10.95 -8.55
N SER A 56 -0.05 12.10 -8.05
CA SER A 56 0.80 13.25 -7.70
C SER A 56 0.45 13.89 -6.36
N ARG A 57 -0.45 13.28 -5.59
CA ARG A 57 -0.87 13.76 -4.27
C ARG A 57 -0.38 12.80 -3.19
N ALA A 58 0.26 13.35 -2.17
CA ALA A 58 0.51 12.62 -0.94
C ALA A 58 -0.81 12.42 -0.18
N TYR A 59 -1.07 11.18 0.20
CA TYR A 59 -2.24 10.78 0.98
C TYR A 59 -2.06 11.12 2.45
N ARG A 60 -3.18 11.40 3.14
CA ARG A 60 -3.17 11.63 4.59
C ARG A 60 -3.59 10.39 5.36
N TRP A 61 -4.49 9.60 4.80
CA TRP A 61 -5.15 8.48 5.46
C TRP A 61 -5.01 7.16 4.72
N ASN A 62 -4.30 7.15 3.61
CA ASN A 62 -4.05 5.99 2.78
C ASN A 62 -2.62 6.02 2.26
N GLU A 63 -2.27 4.97 1.55
CA GLU A 63 -1.07 4.86 0.72
C GLU A 63 -1.48 4.03 -0.51
N ASP A 64 -0.61 4.00 -1.52
CA ASP A 64 -0.91 3.27 -2.73
C ASP A 64 0.33 2.60 -3.33
N GLY A 65 0.15 1.35 -3.77
CA GLY A 65 1.17 0.63 -4.51
C GLY A 65 0.76 -0.80 -4.85
N LEU A 66 0.84 -1.14 -6.14
CA LEU A 66 0.59 -2.50 -6.63
C LEU A 66 1.65 -3.46 -6.09
N ALA A 67 1.20 -4.56 -5.47
CA ALA A 67 2.08 -5.54 -4.84
C ALA A 67 3.10 -4.90 -3.88
N GLY A 68 2.65 -3.88 -3.15
CA GLY A 68 3.51 -3.07 -2.31
C GLY A 68 4.09 -3.82 -1.11
N ILE A 69 5.35 -3.54 -0.80
CA ILE A 69 6.00 -3.94 0.44
C ILE A 69 6.45 -2.69 1.19
N SER A 70 6.33 -2.71 2.50
CA SER A 70 6.88 -1.65 3.33
C SER A 70 7.49 -2.22 4.59
N ASP A 71 8.30 -1.42 5.25
CA ASP A 71 8.61 -1.71 6.64
C ASP A 71 7.33 -1.59 7.50
N ARG A 72 7.35 -2.17 8.68
CA ARG A 72 6.19 -2.21 9.60
C ARG A 72 5.71 -0.83 10.07
N ASN A 73 6.53 0.21 9.93
CA ASN A 73 6.20 1.59 10.26
C ASN A 73 5.85 2.42 9.02
N GLN A 74 5.94 1.84 7.81
CA GLN A 74 5.67 2.49 6.53
C GLN A 74 6.55 3.74 6.28
N TYR A 75 7.79 3.74 6.78
CA TYR A 75 8.77 4.78 6.48
C TYR A 75 9.41 4.59 5.09
N LEU A 76 9.55 3.33 4.67
CA LEU A 76 10.04 2.92 3.37
C LEU A 76 8.98 2.07 2.68
N CYS A 77 8.51 2.55 1.54
CA CYS A 77 7.48 1.89 0.74
C CYS A 77 8.04 1.60 -0.65
N PHE A 78 7.88 0.36 -1.08
CA PHE A 78 8.20 -0.08 -2.44
C PHE A 78 6.93 -0.65 -3.08
N ALA A 79 6.76 -0.39 -4.37
CA ALA A 79 5.64 -0.90 -5.15
C ALA A 79 6.09 -1.25 -6.56
N LEU A 80 5.33 -2.12 -7.22
CA LEU A 80 5.55 -2.46 -8.60
C LEU A 80 4.95 -1.37 -9.50
N ALA A 81 5.78 -0.80 -10.38
CA ALA A 81 5.36 0.13 -11.40
C ALA A 81 5.48 -0.53 -12.78
N LEU A 82 4.38 -0.55 -13.54
CA LEU A 82 4.30 -1.19 -14.85
C LEU A 82 3.99 -0.15 -15.95
N TRP A 83 4.57 -0.33 -17.13
CA TRP A 83 4.23 0.46 -18.31
C TRP A 83 3.54 -0.41 -19.35
N ASN A 84 2.43 0.06 -19.91
CA ASN A 84 1.73 -0.64 -20.99
C ASN A 84 2.22 -0.23 -22.39
N GLY A 85 3.22 0.64 -22.50
CA GLY A 85 3.76 1.10 -23.78
C GLY A 85 2.92 2.17 -24.50
N ARG A 86 1.78 2.58 -23.93
CA ARG A 86 0.83 3.51 -24.57
C ARG A 86 0.63 4.79 -23.76
N ASP A 87 0.50 4.65 -22.45
CA ASP A 87 0.20 5.80 -21.61
C ASP A 87 1.47 6.57 -21.24
N PRO A 88 1.37 7.89 -20.99
CA PRO A 88 2.53 8.72 -20.70
C PRO A 88 3.12 8.49 -19.29
N ILE A 89 2.62 7.50 -18.54
CA ILE A 89 2.99 7.25 -17.15
C ILE A 89 3.21 5.76 -16.85
N LEU A 90 4.04 5.54 -15.84
CA LEU A 90 4.08 4.27 -15.11
C LEU A 90 2.83 4.12 -14.24
N LYS A 91 2.30 2.90 -14.20
CA LYS A 91 1.13 2.55 -13.40
C LYS A 91 1.56 1.72 -12.22
N GLU A 92 1.27 2.22 -11.04
CA GLU A 92 1.44 1.52 -9.77
C GLU A 92 0.09 0.94 -9.31
N ARG A 93 -0.88 0.81 -10.23
CA ARG A 93 -2.26 0.37 -10.01
C ARG A 93 -2.74 -0.48 -11.17
N LEU A 94 -3.74 -1.33 -10.93
CA LEU A 94 -4.37 -2.16 -11.98
C LEU A 94 -5.24 -1.34 -12.96
N PHE A 95 -5.78 -0.22 -12.51
CA PHE A 95 -6.68 0.63 -13.28
C PHE A 95 -6.22 2.08 -13.21
N GLY A 96 -6.28 2.76 -14.35
CA GLY A 96 -5.82 4.15 -14.49
C GLY A 96 -4.90 4.37 -15.66
#